data_AF-A0ABC8R4S8-F1
#
_entry.id   AF-A0ABC8R4S8-F1
#
_cell.length_a   1.000
_cell.length_b   1.000
_cell.length_c   1.000
_cell.angle_alpha   90.00
_cell.angle_beta   90.00
_cell.angle_gamma   90.00
#
_symmetry.space_group_name_H-M   'P 1'
#
loop_
_entity.id
_entity.type
_entity.pdbx_description
1 polymer ?
#
loop_
_entity_poly.entity_id
_entity_poly.type
_entity_poly.pdbx_seq_one_letter_code
_entity_poly.pdbx_strand_id
1 'polypeptide(L)'
;MDPKSIRLGGSLEVPSVQELAREQLGTVPPRYVRPVQDHPIISDNSSLPQVPIIDLQSLLSGDSKDLELEKLHRACKEWGFFQLINHEVSSSLVDKLKIEIQEFFKLPVEEKKKFGQEPGDIEGFGQAFVVSEEQKLDWADMFYIVTLPTYLRKPQLLPKFPAPFSPWLENQPLKVSFVTHSLPAGRSITTLR
;
A
#
# COMPACT_ATOMS: atom_id res chain seq x y z
N MET A 1 -16.02 28.16 7.51
CA MET A 1 -16.47 27.33 6.36
C MET A 1 -16.35 25.91 6.81
N ASP A 2 -17.46 25.17 6.91
CA ASP A 2 -17.42 23.75 7.24
C ASP A 2 -16.61 23.02 6.16
N PRO A 3 -15.55 22.27 6.51
CA PRO A 3 -14.84 21.47 5.53
C PRO A 3 -15.79 20.36 5.10
N LYS A 4 -16.41 20.50 3.93
CA LYS A 4 -17.07 19.36 3.28
C LYS A 4 -16.01 18.27 3.14
N SER A 5 -16.20 17.17 3.85
CA SER A 5 -15.37 15.96 3.71
C SER A 5 -15.28 15.63 2.22
N ILE A 6 -14.08 15.68 1.66
CA ILE A 6 -13.87 15.28 0.27
C ILE A 6 -14.14 13.79 0.18
N ARG A 7 -15.01 13.41 -0.75
CA ARG A 7 -15.33 12.03 -1.07
C ARG A 7 -14.54 11.61 -2.29
N LEU A 8 -13.84 10.48 -2.20
CA LEU A 8 -12.88 10.02 -3.23
C LEU A 8 -13.52 9.08 -4.27
N GLY A 9 -14.85 9.07 -4.37
CA GLY A 9 -15.60 8.09 -5.17
C GLY A 9 -15.89 6.83 -4.36
N GLY A 10 -16.83 6.00 -4.81
CA GLY A 10 -17.25 4.79 -4.09
C GLY A 10 -16.79 3.50 -4.77
N SER A 11 -16.94 2.38 -4.06
CA SER A 11 -16.80 1.03 -4.60
C SER A 11 -18.00 0.19 -4.19
N LEU A 12 -18.36 -0.80 -5.01
CA LEU A 12 -19.37 -1.77 -4.62
C LEU A 12 -18.89 -2.57 -3.40
N GLU A 13 -19.78 -2.81 -2.44
CA GLU A 13 -19.46 -3.64 -1.27
C GLU A 13 -19.28 -5.08 -1.72
N VAL A 14 -18.19 -5.70 -1.28
CA VAL A 14 -17.87 -7.11 -1.55
C VAL A 14 -17.55 -7.83 -0.23
N PRO A 15 -17.77 -9.15 -0.15
CA PRO A 15 -17.46 -9.90 1.06
C PRO A 15 -15.99 -9.81 1.45
N SER A 16 -15.71 -9.87 2.76
CA SER A 16 -14.33 -9.96 3.27
C SER A 16 -13.72 -11.29 2.85
N VAL A 17 -12.56 -11.23 2.21
CA VAL A 17 -11.80 -12.41 1.79
C VAL A 17 -11.30 -13.19 3.00
N GLN A 18 -10.96 -12.51 4.10
CA GLN A 18 -10.59 -13.19 5.34
C GLN A 18 -11.72 -14.05 5.90
N GLU A 19 -12.97 -13.58 5.84
CA GLU A 19 -14.13 -14.40 6.27
C GLU A 19 -14.40 -15.54 5.27
N LEU A 20 -14.35 -15.28 3.97
CA LEU A 20 -14.46 -16.33 2.94
C LEU A 20 -13.41 -17.45 3.13
N ALA A 21 -12.19 -17.08 3.52
CA ALA A 21 -11.12 -18.05 3.81
C ALA A 21 -11.39 -18.87 5.08
N ARG A 22 -12.13 -18.33 6.07
CA ARG A 22 -12.51 -19.05 7.28
C ARG A 22 -13.65 -20.05 7.06
N GLU A 23 -14.55 -19.77 6.12
CA GLU A 23 -15.70 -20.61 5.80
C GLU A 23 -15.32 -21.98 5.17
N GLN A 24 -14.04 -22.23 4.88
CA GLN A 24 -13.54 -23.47 4.27
C GLN A 24 -14.36 -23.89 3.04
N LEU A 25 -14.69 -22.91 2.20
CA LEU A 25 -15.36 -23.16 0.92
C LEU A 25 -14.48 -24.14 0.13
N GLY A 26 -15.01 -25.31 -0.22
CA GLY A 26 -14.27 -26.36 -0.94
C GLY A 26 -13.74 -25.93 -2.31
N THR A 27 -14.18 -24.76 -2.80
CA THR A 27 -13.71 -24.10 -4.02
C THR A 27 -13.69 -22.59 -3.86
N VAL A 28 -12.70 -21.92 -4.44
CA VAL A 28 -12.63 -20.46 -4.54
C VAL A 28 -13.80 -19.92 -5.39
N PRO A 29 -14.55 -18.90 -4.94
CA PRO A 29 -15.67 -18.36 -5.72
C PRO A 29 -15.25 -17.86 -7.11
N PRO A 30 -16.09 -18.00 -8.15
CA PRO A 30 -15.73 -17.70 -9.55
C PRO A 30 -15.22 -16.28 -9.80
N ARG A 31 -15.64 -15.31 -8.98
CA ARG A 31 -15.24 -13.89 -9.09
C ARG A 31 -13.75 -13.66 -8.75
N TYR A 32 -13.11 -14.59 -8.04
CA TYR A 32 -11.69 -14.54 -7.70
C TYR A 32 -10.82 -15.45 -8.57
N VAL A 33 -11.44 -16.32 -9.38
CA VAL A 33 -10.72 -17.18 -10.32
C VAL A 33 -10.28 -16.35 -11.51
N ARG A 34 -8.96 -16.18 -11.66
CA ARG A 34 -8.38 -15.55 -12.84
C ARG A 34 -8.51 -16.52 -14.03
N PRO A 35 -8.86 -16.02 -15.23
CA PRO A 35 -8.75 -16.84 -16.42
C PRO A 35 -7.30 -17.31 -16.54
N VAL A 36 -7.12 -18.56 -16.97
CA VAL A 36 -5.78 -19.11 -17.23
C VAL A 36 -5.12 -18.18 -18.24
N GLN A 37 -4.08 -17.47 -17.82
CA GLN A 37 -3.24 -16.71 -18.73
C GLN A 37 -2.43 -17.73 -19.52
N ASP A 38 -2.35 -17.59 -20.86
CA ASP A 38 -1.65 -18.52 -21.76
C ASP A 38 -0.14 -18.66 -21.46
N HIS A 39 0.39 -17.83 -20.56
CA HIS A 39 1.77 -17.88 -20.10
C HIS A 39 1.79 -17.94 -18.57
N PRO A 40 1.87 -19.13 -17.97
CA PRO A 40 2.31 -19.20 -16.59
C PRO A 40 3.74 -18.62 -16.56
N ILE A 41 3.94 -17.57 -15.77
CA ILE A 41 5.29 -17.06 -15.45
C ILE A 41 5.92 -18.09 -14.49
N ILE A 42 6.19 -19.29 -15.01
CA ILE A 42 7.05 -20.27 -14.37
C ILE A 42 8.45 -19.88 -14.83
N SER A 43 9.05 -18.97 -14.08
CA SER A 43 10.44 -18.60 -14.29
C SER A 43 11.31 -19.64 -13.61
N ASP A 44 12.17 -20.29 -14.39
CA ASP A 44 13.31 -21.05 -13.86
C ASP A 44 14.13 -20.11 -12.96
N ASN A 45 14.23 -20.44 -11.67
CA ASN A 45 14.84 -19.59 -10.64
C ASN A 45 16.37 -19.40 -10.79
N SER A 46 16.99 -19.89 -11.86
CA SER A 46 18.44 -20.00 -11.97
C SER A 46 19.14 -18.73 -12.46
N SER A 47 18.43 -17.72 -12.98
CA SER A 47 19.04 -16.44 -13.39
C SER A 47 18.06 -15.26 -13.49
N LEU A 48 17.08 -15.16 -12.58
CA LEU A 48 16.20 -14.01 -12.60
C LEU A 48 16.98 -12.72 -12.27
N PRO A 49 16.79 -11.64 -13.06
CA PRO A 49 17.42 -10.37 -12.74
C PRO A 49 16.95 -9.91 -11.35
N GLN A 50 17.87 -9.38 -10.55
CA GLN A 50 17.56 -8.90 -9.20
C GLN A 50 16.99 -7.49 -9.24
N VAL A 51 15.97 -7.25 -8.40
CA VAL A 51 15.35 -5.93 -8.24
C VAL A 51 16.42 -4.90 -7.84
N PRO A 52 16.54 -3.77 -8.53
CA PRO A 52 17.52 -2.74 -8.19
C PRO A 52 17.34 -2.24 -6.75
N ILE A 53 18.46 -2.05 -6.05
CA ILE A 53 18.49 -1.47 -4.70
C ILE A 53 19.08 -0.07 -4.81
N ILE A 54 18.41 0.95 -4.28
CA ILE A 54 18.86 2.34 -4.28
C ILE A 54 19.17 2.76 -2.84
N ASP A 55 20.34 3.34 -2.61
CA ASP A 55 20.75 3.89 -1.32
C ASP A 55 20.39 5.39 -1.25
N LEU A 56 19.46 5.74 -0.35
CA LEU A 56 19.02 7.13 -0.20
C LEU A 56 20.13 8.05 0.35
N GLN A 57 20.98 7.57 1.26
CA GLN A 57 22.05 8.38 1.81
C GLN A 57 23.12 8.69 0.76
N SER A 58 23.48 7.69 -0.03
CA SER A 58 24.39 7.87 -1.17
C SER A 58 23.84 8.89 -2.19
N LEU A 59 22.52 8.87 -2.43
CA LEU A 59 21.85 9.83 -3.31
C LEU A 59 21.83 11.28 -2.78
N LEU A 60 21.78 11.46 -1.46
CA LEU A 60 21.65 12.78 -0.84
C LEU A 60 23.00 13.46 -0.56
N SER A 61 24.01 12.70 -0.13
CA SER A 61 25.23 13.28 0.46
C SER A 61 26.49 12.42 0.31
N GLY A 62 26.51 11.46 -0.63
CA GLY A 62 27.67 10.59 -0.86
C GLY A 62 28.62 11.08 -1.97
N ASP A 63 29.89 10.70 -1.88
CA ASP A 63 30.88 10.84 -2.97
C ASP A 63 30.46 10.08 -4.25
N SER A 64 29.57 9.10 -4.10
CA SER A 64 28.98 8.28 -5.16
C SER A 64 27.63 8.78 -5.66
N LYS A 65 27.23 10.02 -5.35
CA LYS A 65 25.90 10.56 -5.69
C LYS A 65 25.53 10.39 -7.16
N ASP A 66 26.43 10.72 -8.08
CA ASP A 66 26.15 10.63 -9.52
C ASP A 66 25.96 9.19 -9.98
N LEU A 67 26.73 8.25 -9.42
CA LEU A 67 26.59 6.82 -9.68
C LEU A 67 25.24 6.29 -9.19
N GLU A 68 24.84 6.67 -7.97
CA GLU A 68 23.58 6.23 -7.40
C GLU A 68 22.37 6.88 -8.10
N LEU A 69 22.53 8.13 -8.59
CA LEU A 69 21.53 8.80 -9.42
C LEU A 69 21.37 8.12 -10.78
N GLU A 70 22.47 7.70 -11.42
CA GLU A 70 22.42 6.94 -12.67
C GLU A 70 21.72 5.59 -12.47
N LYS A 71 22.02 4.91 -11.37
CA LYS A 71 21.37 3.66 -10.96
C LYS A 71 19.87 3.84 -10.74
N LEU A 72 19.46 4.91 -10.06
CA LEU A 72 18.06 5.28 -9.88
C LEU A 72 17.38 5.56 -11.23
N HIS A 73 18.03 6.32 -12.11
CA HIS A 73 17.53 6.60 -13.45
C HIS A 73 17.30 5.31 -14.25
N ARG A 74 18.28 4.41 -14.24
CA ARG A 74 18.19 3.10 -14.90
C ARG A 74 17.08 2.23 -14.31
N ALA A 75 16.99 2.12 -12.99
CA ALA A 75 15.91 1.39 -12.34
C ALA A 75 14.53 1.93 -12.73
N CYS A 76 14.37 3.26 -12.74
CA CYS A 76 13.12 3.88 -13.15
C CYS A 76 12.77 3.66 -14.64
N LYS A 77 13.78 3.55 -15.52
CA LYS A 77 13.59 3.38 -16.97
C LYS A 77 13.36 1.93 -17.37
N GLU A 78 14.13 1.01 -16.79
CA GLU A 78 14.16 -0.40 -17.19
C GLU A 78 13.21 -1.26 -16.34
N TRP A 79 13.04 -0.92 -15.06
CA TRP A 79 12.23 -1.71 -14.12
C TRP A 79 10.90 -1.06 -13.77
N GLY A 80 10.89 0.27 -13.59
CA GLY A 80 9.73 1.01 -13.09
C GLY A 80 9.47 0.84 -11.58
N PHE A 81 10.27 0.02 -10.89
CA PHE A 81 10.29 -0.16 -9.45
C PHE A 81 11.70 -0.51 -8.95
N PHE A 82 11.94 -0.29 -7.65
CA PHE A 82 13.21 -0.56 -6.97
C PHE A 82 12.99 -0.64 -5.46
N GLN A 83 13.96 -1.24 -4.77
CA GLN A 83 14.08 -1.22 -3.31
C GLN A 83 14.86 0.01 -2.88
N LEU A 84 14.46 0.65 -1.78
CA LEU A 84 15.16 1.79 -1.20
C LEU A 84 15.73 1.37 0.16
N ILE A 85 17.03 1.58 0.38
CA ILE A 85 17.73 1.33 1.65
C ILE A 85 18.27 2.64 2.22
N ASN A 86 18.69 2.62 3.49
CA ASN A 86 19.23 3.78 4.21
C ASN A 86 18.28 4.99 4.16
N HIS A 87 16.97 4.75 4.09
CA HIS A 87 15.93 5.77 3.95
C HIS A 87 15.60 6.53 5.25
N GLU A 88 16.41 6.35 6.30
CA GLU A 88 16.31 7.00 7.62
C GLU A 88 15.02 6.77 8.41
N VAL A 89 14.10 5.93 7.92
CA VAL A 89 12.92 5.53 8.70
C VAL A 89 13.38 4.48 9.71
N SER A 90 13.13 4.74 11.00
CA SER A 90 13.50 3.84 12.09
C SER A 90 12.93 2.43 11.88
N SER A 91 13.76 1.41 12.00
CA SER A 91 13.33 0.00 11.95
C SER A 91 12.30 -0.33 13.02
N SER A 92 12.47 0.20 14.24
CA SER A 92 11.52 0.02 15.33
C SER A 92 10.14 0.59 15.02
N LEU A 93 10.08 1.67 14.23
CA LEU A 93 8.83 2.28 13.80
C LEU A 93 8.13 1.41 12.74
N VAL A 94 8.89 0.89 11.77
CA VAL A 94 8.36 -0.02 10.74
C VAL A 94 7.84 -1.32 11.36
N ASP A 95 8.58 -1.90 12.31
CA ASP A 95 8.16 -3.14 12.96
C ASP A 95 6.92 -2.94 13.85
N LYS A 96 6.85 -1.80 14.55
CA LYS A 96 5.66 -1.43 15.31
C LYS A 96 4.43 -1.26 14.41
N LEU A 97 4.59 -0.59 13.27
CA LEU A 97 3.53 -0.43 12.28
C LEU A 97 3.02 -1.78 11.78
N LYS A 98 3.92 -2.72 11.46
CA LYS A 98 3.54 -4.07 11.03
C LYS A 98 2.71 -4.79 12.08
N ILE A 99 3.14 -4.73 13.35
CA ILE A 99 2.41 -5.35 14.46
C ILE A 99 1.00 -4.75 14.56
N GLU A 100 0.86 -3.43 14.48
CA GLU A 100 -0.44 -2.78 14.64
C GLU A 100 -1.41 -3.06 13.50
N ILE A 101 -0.91 -3.10 12.26
CA ILE A 101 -1.70 -3.54 11.10
C ILE A 101 -2.14 -4.99 11.31
N GLN A 102 -1.24 -5.88 11.74
CA GLN A 102 -1.58 -7.28 12.02
C GLN A 102 -2.64 -7.40 13.11
N GLU A 103 -2.51 -6.67 14.22
CA GLU A 103 -3.50 -6.67 15.30
C GLU A 103 -4.86 -6.14 14.83
N PHE A 104 -4.90 -5.09 14.00
CA PHE A 104 -6.14 -4.61 13.39
C PHE A 104 -6.83 -5.69 12.54
N PHE A 105 -6.09 -6.39 11.66
CA PHE A 105 -6.66 -7.43 10.81
C PHE A 105 -6.98 -8.75 11.56
N LYS A 106 -6.52 -8.91 12.81
CA LYS A 106 -6.94 -10.00 13.70
C LYS A 106 -8.29 -9.72 14.38
N LEU A 107 -8.74 -8.47 14.42
CA LEU A 107 -10.04 -8.12 15.02
C LEU A 107 -11.20 -8.83 14.29
N PRO A 108 -12.33 -9.07 14.99
CA PRO A 108 -13.56 -9.53 14.36
C PRO A 108 -14.01 -8.61 13.21
N VAL A 109 -14.67 -9.17 12.20
CA VAL A 109 -15.10 -8.41 11.02
C VAL A 109 -16.06 -7.28 11.39
N GLU A 110 -16.87 -7.46 12.41
CA GLU A 110 -17.80 -6.48 12.96
C GLU A 110 -17.07 -5.25 13.51
N GLU A 111 -15.93 -5.46 14.17
CA GLU A 111 -15.09 -4.38 14.69
C GLU A 111 -14.38 -3.64 13.54
N LYS A 112 -13.90 -4.36 12.53
CA LYS A 112 -13.29 -3.75 11.34
C LYS A 112 -14.30 -2.96 10.51
N LYS A 113 -15.54 -3.46 10.37
CA LYS A 113 -16.64 -2.79 9.66
C LYS A 113 -17.07 -1.46 10.29
N LYS A 114 -16.73 -1.19 11.56
CA LYS A 114 -16.90 0.16 12.16
C LYS A 114 -16.05 1.22 11.48
N PHE A 115 -15.03 0.80 10.74
CA PHE A 115 -14.18 1.64 9.91
C PHE A 115 -14.44 1.41 8.42
N GLY A 116 -15.58 0.81 8.08
CA GLY A 116 -15.92 0.47 6.70
C GLY A 116 -16.02 1.69 5.80
N GLN A 117 -15.81 1.47 4.50
CA GLN A 117 -16.04 2.49 3.48
C GLN A 117 -17.50 2.96 3.49
N GLU A 118 -17.71 4.27 3.38
CA GLU A 118 -19.05 4.87 3.24
C GLU A 118 -19.48 4.94 1.77
N PRO A 119 -20.80 4.95 1.47
CA PRO A 119 -21.26 5.13 0.09
C PRO A 119 -20.72 6.41 -0.56
N GLY A 120 -20.02 6.23 -1.68
CA GLY A 120 -19.36 7.31 -2.41
C GLY A 120 -17.97 7.67 -1.88
N ASP A 121 -17.41 6.88 -0.98
CA ASP A 121 -16.06 7.02 -0.44
C ASP A 121 -15.27 5.70 -0.51
N ILE A 122 -13.95 5.79 -0.71
CA ILE A 122 -13.05 4.63 -0.75
C ILE A 122 -12.16 4.53 0.49
N GLU A 123 -12.16 5.54 1.36
CA GLU A 123 -11.42 5.45 2.62
C GLU A 123 -12.13 4.57 3.64
N GLY A 124 -11.39 3.72 4.33
CA GLY A 124 -11.86 2.74 5.30
C GLY A 124 -11.51 1.30 4.94
N PHE A 125 -12.07 0.38 5.71
CA PHE A 125 -12.01 -1.06 5.50
C PHE A 125 -12.96 -1.48 4.38
N GLY A 126 -12.45 -2.20 3.38
CA GLY A 126 -13.21 -2.63 2.20
C GLY A 126 -12.29 -2.83 1.00
N GLN A 127 -12.83 -3.27 -0.13
CA GLN A 127 -12.09 -3.27 -1.39
C GLN A 127 -12.33 -1.96 -2.13
N ALA A 128 -11.28 -1.36 -2.67
CA ALA A 128 -11.42 -0.18 -3.52
C ALA A 128 -11.44 -0.56 -5.00
N PHE A 129 -12.03 0.32 -5.81
CA PHE A 129 -12.11 0.22 -7.26
C PHE A 129 -12.93 -0.98 -7.76
N VAL A 130 -13.93 -1.41 -6.98
CA VAL A 130 -14.95 -2.36 -7.45
C VAL A 130 -16.05 -1.60 -8.17
N VAL A 131 -16.11 -1.73 -9.49
CA VAL A 131 -16.97 -0.93 -10.38
C VAL A 131 -18.11 -1.72 -11.03
N SER A 132 -18.07 -3.06 -11.03
CA SER A 132 -19.15 -3.92 -11.54
C SER A 132 -19.23 -5.26 -10.82
N GLU A 133 -20.38 -5.94 -10.92
CA GLU A 133 -20.61 -7.26 -10.31
C GLU A 133 -19.88 -8.40 -11.02
N GLU A 134 -19.52 -8.21 -12.29
CA GLU A 134 -18.80 -9.17 -13.13
C GLU A 134 -17.28 -9.04 -12.99
N GLN A 135 -16.80 -7.94 -12.40
CA GLN A 135 -15.39 -7.66 -12.21
C GLN A 135 -14.71 -8.77 -11.39
N LYS A 136 -13.55 -9.22 -11.88
CA LYS A 136 -12.68 -10.13 -11.14
C LYS A 136 -12.02 -9.42 -9.97
N LEU A 137 -12.11 -10.01 -8.79
CA LEU A 137 -11.62 -9.45 -7.54
C LEU A 137 -10.28 -10.06 -7.14
N ASP A 138 -9.52 -9.29 -6.38
CA ASP A 138 -8.31 -9.79 -5.73
C ASP A 138 -8.65 -10.55 -4.46
N TRP A 139 -7.86 -11.57 -4.16
CA TRP A 139 -7.96 -12.35 -2.93
C TRP A 139 -7.29 -11.61 -1.76
N ALA A 140 -7.80 -10.43 -1.43
CA ALA A 140 -7.28 -9.57 -0.38
C ALA A 140 -8.38 -8.72 0.27
N ASP A 141 -8.20 -8.42 1.56
CA ASP A 141 -8.91 -7.33 2.23
C ASP A 141 -7.99 -6.10 2.29
N MET A 142 -8.57 -4.90 2.23
CA MET A 142 -7.82 -3.66 2.24
C MET A 142 -8.35 -2.67 3.27
N PHE A 143 -7.46 -1.81 3.74
CA PHE A 143 -7.80 -0.62 4.50
C PHE A 143 -7.11 0.58 3.84
N TYR A 144 -7.88 1.53 3.34
CA TYR A 144 -7.36 2.69 2.61
C TYR A 144 -7.61 3.98 3.37
N ILE A 145 -6.61 4.84 3.48
CA ILE A 145 -6.75 6.16 4.11
C ILE A 145 -5.88 7.20 3.41
N VAL A 146 -6.38 8.43 3.38
CA VAL A 146 -5.59 9.60 3.02
C VAL A 146 -4.89 10.15 4.25
N THR A 147 -3.58 10.21 4.16
CA THR A 147 -2.71 10.65 5.25
C THR A 147 -2.18 12.06 5.06
N LEU A 148 -2.12 12.55 3.83
CA LEU A 148 -1.70 13.90 3.49
C LEU A 148 -2.50 14.44 2.29
N PRO A 149 -2.71 15.77 2.22
CA PRO A 149 -2.44 16.75 3.27
C PRO A 149 -3.36 16.57 4.49
N THR A 150 -2.94 17.09 5.65
CA THR A 150 -3.58 16.79 6.94
C THR A 150 -5.07 17.18 7.02
N TYR A 151 -5.49 18.20 6.25
CA TYR A 151 -6.89 18.64 6.20
C TYR A 151 -7.83 17.69 5.44
N LEU A 152 -7.30 16.71 4.69
CA LEU A 152 -8.11 15.65 4.06
C LEU A 152 -8.31 14.43 4.97
N ARG A 153 -7.56 14.36 6.08
CA ARG A 153 -7.65 13.23 7.00
C ARG A 153 -9.05 13.15 7.57
N LYS A 154 -9.66 11.97 7.51
CA LYS A 154 -10.88 11.65 8.24
C LYS A 154 -10.53 11.31 9.68
N PRO A 155 -10.88 12.18 10.67
CA PRO A 155 -10.55 11.92 12.05
C PRO A 155 -11.05 10.55 12.43
N GLN A 156 -12.31 10.16 12.25
CA GLN A 156 -12.84 8.85 12.65
C GLN A 156 -12.03 7.60 12.21
N LEU A 157 -11.23 7.66 11.14
CA LEU A 157 -10.40 6.56 10.66
C LEU A 157 -9.02 6.50 11.33
N LEU A 158 -8.59 7.53 12.07
CA LEU A 158 -7.24 7.68 12.65
C LEU A 158 -7.09 7.52 14.18
N PRO A 159 -7.98 8.00 15.08
CA PRO A 159 -7.79 8.09 16.53
C PRO A 159 -7.99 6.74 17.21
N LYS A 160 -8.31 5.69 16.45
CA LYS A 160 -8.46 4.33 16.94
C LYS A 160 -7.44 3.36 16.35
N PHE A 161 -6.61 3.78 15.39
CA PHE A 161 -5.33 3.11 15.25
C PHE A 161 -4.56 3.34 16.55
N PRO A 162 -3.82 2.35 17.06
CA PRO A 162 -3.08 2.53 18.30
C PRO A 162 -2.22 3.81 18.23
N ALA A 163 -1.96 4.42 19.38
CA ALA A 163 -1.29 5.72 19.53
C ALA A 163 -0.01 5.97 18.70
N PRO A 164 0.80 4.98 18.27
CA PRO A 164 2.02 5.26 17.52
C PRO A 164 1.85 5.22 16.00
N PHE A 165 0.64 5.02 15.46
CA PHE A 165 0.36 5.29 14.05
C PHE A 165 0.37 6.80 13.74
N SER A 166 -0.11 7.63 14.68
CA SER A 166 -0.18 9.09 14.51
C SER A 166 1.20 9.75 14.31
N PRO A 167 2.24 9.44 15.10
CA PRO A 167 3.58 9.95 14.87
C PRO A 167 4.21 9.53 13.54
N TRP A 168 3.85 8.36 12.97
CA TRP A 168 4.34 7.95 11.65
C TRP A 168 3.71 8.76 10.52
N LEU A 169 2.40 9.06 10.63
CA LEU A 169 1.69 9.93 9.70
C LEU A 169 2.14 11.40 9.78
N GLU A 170 2.64 11.81 10.95
CA GLU A 170 3.14 13.16 11.22
C GLU A 170 4.61 13.32 10.85
N ASN A 171 5.42 12.28 11.06
CA ASN A 171 6.85 12.25 10.78
C ASN A 171 7.19 11.43 9.53
N GLN A 172 6.36 11.49 8.48
CA GLN A 172 6.84 11.10 7.15
C GLN A 172 8.11 11.92 6.90
N PRO A 173 9.29 11.30 6.77
CA PRO A 173 10.50 12.09 6.58
C PRO A 173 10.28 12.90 5.30
N LEU A 174 10.49 14.22 5.38
CA LEU A 174 10.52 15.13 4.22
C LEU A 174 11.40 14.61 3.06
N LYS A 175 12.29 13.66 3.36
CA LYS A 175 13.17 12.95 2.43
C LYS A 175 12.46 11.86 1.60
N VAL A 176 11.46 11.16 2.13
CA VAL A 176 10.65 10.19 1.35
C VAL A 176 9.73 10.94 0.40
N SER A 177 9.18 12.09 0.84
CA SER A 177 8.44 12.97 -0.06
C SER A 177 9.32 13.54 -1.18
N PHE A 178 10.62 13.74 -0.95
CA PHE A 178 11.53 14.18 -2.01
C PHE A 178 11.61 13.16 -3.16
N VAL A 179 11.67 11.86 -2.84
CA VAL A 179 11.66 10.80 -3.87
C VAL A 179 10.30 10.73 -4.57
N THR A 180 9.18 10.90 -3.85
CA THR A 180 7.85 10.89 -4.50
C THR A 180 7.57 12.12 -5.35
N HIS A 181 8.13 13.29 -5.03
CA HIS A 181 7.97 14.53 -5.82
C HIS A 181 8.92 14.60 -7.02
N SER A 182 10.04 13.87 -7.00
CA SER A 182 11.00 13.79 -8.12
C SER A 182 10.69 12.66 -9.10
N LEU A 183 9.75 11.77 -8.78
CA LEU A 183 9.25 10.73 -9.68
C LEU A 183 8.02 11.22 -10.46
N PRO A 184 8.02 11.15 -11.81
CA PRO A 184 6.81 11.35 -12.60
C PRO A 184 5.72 10.33 -12.21
N ALA A 185 4.45 10.73 -12.31
CA ALA A 185 3.30 9.88 -12.02
C ALA A 185 3.40 8.53 -12.77
N GLY A 186 3.26 7.42 -12.05
CA GLY A 186 3.27 6.06 -12.61
C GLY A 186 4.45 5.16 -12.18
N ARG A 187 5.31 5.60 -11.26
CA ARG A 187 6.44 4.79 -10.74
C ARG A 187 6.23 4.42 -9.28
N SER A 188 6.37 3.13 -8.96
CA SER A 188 6.08 2.59 -7.64
C SER A 188 7.39 2.37 -6.87
N ILE A 189 7.52 2.95 -5.68
CA ILE A 189 8.62 2.66 -4.75
C ILE A 189 8.18 1.49 -3.89
N THR A 190 8.92 0.39 -3.91
CA THR A 190 8.68 -0.72 -2.97
C THR A 190 9.77 -0.68 -1.91
N THR A 191 9.44 -0.18 -0.72
CA THR A 191 10.36 -0.20 0.42
C THR A 191 10.38 -1.60 1.02
N LEU A 192 11.42 -2.36 0.73
CA LEU A 192 11.74 -3.60 1.46
C LEU A 192 13.24 -3.59 1.80
N ARG A 193 13.48 -3.93 3.07
CA ARG A 193 14.73 -4.12 3.82
C ARG A 193 16.05 -3.80 3.15
#